data_AF-A0A176RYW1-F1
#
_entry.id   AF-A0A176RYW1-F1
#
_cell.length_a   1.000
_cell.length_b   1.000
_cell.length_c   1.000
_cell.angle_alpha   90.00
_cell.angle_beta   90.00
_cell.angle_gamma   90.00
#
_symmetry.space_group_name_H-M   'P 1'
#
loop_
_entity.id
_entity.type
_entity.pdbx_description
1 polymer ?
#
loop_
_entity_poly.entity_id
_entity_poly.type
_entity_poly.pdbx_seq_one_letter_code
_entity_poly.pdbx_strand_id
1 'polypeptide(L)'
;LFFLHEQLRKEPRVESTLAALQRQGLWHDVHEIKETLKQLMTRLDLSSQIKARDELTYHNNDSLKIISEAATKLKQLPQNHPQYSQLFIMGGSVLSSTGALPEAENLLVQVKKMAPNDSDRALAAFNLFQVRVRSGDFKQALTALQEAISIEPQRFSLHDVEKYPIKQILGAGGMGCVFLCSNPPASLYSLRF
;
A
#
# COMPACT_ATOMS: atom_id res chain seq x y z
N LEU A 1 -46.61 -5.63 -16.71
CA LEU A 1 -45.14 -5.89 -16.76
C LEU A 1 -44.39 -5.35 -15.55
N PHE A 2 -44.69 -4.14 -15.05
CA PHE A 2 -44.05 -3.59 -13.84
C PHE A 2 -44.37 -4.40 -12.56
N PHE A 3 -45.64 -4.81 -12.40
CA PHE A 3 -46.11 -5.59 -11.25
C PHE A 3 -45.47 -6.99 -11.16
N LEU A 4 -45.19 -7.61 -12.31
CA LEU A 4 -44.55 -8.93 -12.39
C LEU A 4 -43.06 -8.85 -12.00
N HIS A 5 -42.36 -7.79 -12.41
CA HIS A 5 -40.97 -7.53 -11.99
C HIS A 5 -40.86 -7.26 -10.49
N GLU A 6 -41.83 -6.54 -9.91
CA GLU A 6 -41.92 -6.28 -8.46
C GLU A 6 -42.16 -7.55 -7.64
N GLN A 7 -42.99 -8.49 -8.15
CA GLN A 7 -43.22 -9.78 -7.50
C GLN A 7 -42.00 -10.72 -7.60
N LEU A 8 -41.36 -10.79 -8.77
CA LEU A 8 -40.13 -11.58 -8.97
C LEU A 8 -38.97 -11.04 -8.13
N ARG A 9 -38.89 -9.73 -7.90
CA ARG A 9 -37.85 -9.12 -7.04
C ARG A 9 -37.97 -9.55 -5.58
N LYS A 10 -39.17 -9.87 -5.11
CA LYS A 10 -39.45 -10.29 -3.72
C LYS A 10 -39.32 -11.81 -3.52
N GLU A 11 -39.03 -12.56 -4.58
CA GLU A 11 -38.79 -14.00 -4.45
C GLU A 11 -37.39 -14.27 -3.89
N PRO A 12 -37.28 -14.99 -2.75
CA PRO A 12 -35.99 -15.29 -2.12
C PRO A 12 -35.00 -15.99 -3.06
N ARG A 13 -35.52 -16.76 -4.03
CA ARG A 13 -34.71 -17.43 -5.05
C ARG A 13 -34.07 -16.44 -6.01
N VAL A 14 -34.82 -15.48 -6.54
CA VAL A 14 -34.32 -14.46 -7.48
C VAL A 14 -33.28 -13.58 -6.80
N GLU A 15 -33.51 -13.16 -5.54
CA GLU A 15 -32.53 -12.41 -4.76
C GLU A 15 -31.24 -13.22 -4.53
N SER A 16 -31.38 -14.51 -4.17
CA SER A 16 -30.22 -15.39 -3.95
C SER A 16 -29.39 -15.62 -5.22
N THR A 17 -30.04 -15.79 -6.38
CA THR A 17 -29.38 -15.97 -7.67
C THR A 17 -28.71 -14.68 -8.13
N LEU A 18 -29.37 -13.54 -7.98
CA LEU A 18 -28.78 -12.24 -8.30
C LEU A 18 -27.55 -11.96 -7.41
N ALA A 19 -27.65 -12.20 -6.10
CA ALA A 19 -26.53 -12.04 -5.19
C ALA A 19 -25.36 -13.00 -5.53
N ALA A 20 -25.66 -14.23 -5.96
CA ALA A 20 -24.64 -15.17 -6.41
C ALA A 20 -23.93 -14.69 -7.69
N LEU A 21 -24.69 -14.21 -8.68
CA LEU A 21 -24.14 -13.64 -9.92
C LEU A 21 -23.31 -12.38 -9.67
N GLN A 22 -23.77 -11.49 -8.80
CA GLN A 22 -23.03 -10.29 -8.39
C GLN A 22 -21.72 -10.65 -7.70
N ARG A 23 -21.72 -11.63 -6.79
CA ARG A 23 -20.48 -12.15 -6.19
C ARG A 23 -19.57 -12.71 -7.26
N GLN A 24 -20.07 -13.53 -8.18
CA GLN A 24 -19.27 -14.13 -9.25
C GLN A 24 -18.62 -13.07 -10.15
N GLY A 25 -19.36 -12.03 -10.53
CA GLY A 25 -18.83 -10.88 -11.28
C GLY A 25 -17.70 -10.18 -10.51
N LEU A 26 -17.93 -9.90 -9.23
CA LEU A 26 -16.90 -9.28 -8.38
C LEU A 26 -15.62 -10.12 -8.31
N TRP A 27 -15.71 -11.44 -8.13
CA TRP A 27 -14.54 -12.31 -8.10
C TRP A 27 -13.76 -12.31 -9.43
N HIS A 28 -14.47 -12.21 -10.56
CA HIS A 28 -13.85 -12.07 -11.86
C HIS A 28 -13.09 -10.75 -11.97
N ASP A 29 -13.71 -9.63 -11.57
CA ASP A 29 -13.08 -8.30 -11.58
C ASP A 29 -11.85 -8.25 -10.67
N VAL A 30 -11.92 -8.82 -9.46
CA VAL A 30 -10.78 -8.92 -8.56
C VAL A 30 -9.63 -9.69 -9.21
N HIS A 31 -9.94 -10.83 -9.83
CA HIS A 31 -8.93 -11.65 -10.48
C HIS A 31 -8.28 -10.89 -11.64
N GLU A 32 -9.07 -10.20 -12.46
CA GLU A 32 -8.57 -9.37 -13.55
C GLU A 32 -7.64 -8.27 -13.04
N ILE A 33 -8.08 -7.49 -12.03
CA ILE A 33 -7.27 -6.43 -11.40
C ILE A 33 -5.94 -7.00 -10.90
N LYS A 34 -5.98 -8.15 -10.23
CA LYS A 34 -4.79 -8.81 -9.70
C LYS A 34 -3.80 -9.15 -10.80
N GLU A 35 -4.27 -9.76 -11.88
CA GLU A 35 -3.40 -10.14 -13.00
C GLU A 35 -2.86 -8.91 -13.74
N THR A 36 -3.66 -7.87 -13.94
CA THR A 36 -3.19 -6.60 -14.51
C THR A 36 -2.10 -5.98 -13.64
N LEU A 37 -2.30 -5.89 -12.32
CA LEU A 37 -1.30 -5.31 -11.40
C LEU A 37 -0.03 -6.16 -11.36
N LYS A 38 -0.13 -7.49 -11.35
CA LYS A 38 1.05 -8.38 -11.44
C LYS A 38 1.83 -8.15 -12.73
N GLN A 39 1.14 -8.09 -13.87
CA GLN A 39 1.78 -7.85 -15.17
C GLN A 39 2.51 -6.51 -15.20
N LEU A 40 1.87 -5.44 -14.67
CA LEU A 40 2.51 -4.13 -14.53
C LEU A 40 3.75 -4.21 -13.63
N MET A 41 3.64 -4.84 -12.47
CA MET A 41 4.76 -4.96 -11.54
C MET A 41 5.93 -5.72 -12.15
N THR A 42 5.68 -6.84 -12.84
CA THR A 42 6.73 -7.59 -13.54
C THR A 42 7.37 -6.76 -14.65
N ARG A 43 6.55 -6.08 -15.48
CA ARG A 43 7.04 -5.28 -16.60
C ARG A 43 7.88 -4.08 -16.15
N LEU A 44 7.55 -3.50 -15.01
CA LEU A 44 8.16 -2.28 -14.48
C LEU A 44 9.21 -2.55 -13.39
N ASP A 45 9.53 -3.83 -13.11
CA ASP A 45 10.42 -4.28 -12.01
C ASP A 45 10.04 -3.73 -10.62
N LEU A 46 8.73 -3.65 -10.37
CA LEU A 46 8.17 -3.18 -9.10
C LEU A 46 7.87 -4.33 -8.14
N SER A 47 7.88 -4.02 -6.84
CA SER A 47 7.49 -4.94 -5.77
C SER A 47 6.40 -4.34 -4.90
N SER A 48 5.75 -5.17 -4.08
CA SER A 48 4.74 -4.69 -3.12
C SER A 48 5.34 -3.72 -2.09
N GLN A 49 6.62 -3.88 -1.76
CA GLN A 49 7.37 -2.91 -0.99
C GLN A 49 7.98 -1.88 -1.94
N ILE A 50 7.63 -0.61 -1.74
CA ILE A 50 8.13 0.52 -2.53
C ILE A 50 9.60 0.73 -2.21
N LYS A 51 10.40 0.96 -3.24
CA LYS A 51 11.82 1.29 -3.16
C LYS A 51 12.04 2.69 -3.70
N ALA A 52 13.08 3.37 -3.22
CA ALA A 52 13.43 4.70 -3.69
C ALA A 52 13.62 4.74 -5.23
N ARG A 53 14.25 3.71 -5.81
CA ARG A 53 14.51 3.61 -7.26
C ARG A 53 13.23 3.57 -8.13
N ASP A 54 12.08 3.23 -7.55
CA ASP A 54 10.83 3.09 -8.29
C ASP A 54 10.33 4.45 -8.82
N GLU A 55 10.88 5.56 -8.31
CA GLU A 55 10.63 6.91 -8.86
C GLU A 55 11.25 7.13 -10.25
N LEU A 56 12.23 6.29 -10.62
CA LEU A 56 12.94 6.36 -11.90
C LEU A 56 12.34 5.40 -12.94
N THR A 57 11.26 4.71 -12.61
CA THR A 57 10.57 3.80 -13.51
C THR A 57 10.05 4.57 -14.73
N TYR A 58 10.41 4.10 -15.92
CA TYR A 58 9.91 4.66 -17.17
C TYR A 58 8.48 4.18 -17.45
N HIS A 59 7.58 5.13 -17.72
CA HIS A 59 6.19 4.88 -18.11
C HIS A 59 5.93 5.40 -19.52
N ASN A 60 5.17 4.65 -20.30
CA ASN A 60 4.68 5.09 -21.60
C ASN A 60 3.16 5.33 -21.55
N ASN A 61 2.59 5.88 -22.62
CA ASN A 61 1.16 6.21 -22.65
C ASN A 61 0.27 4.97 -22.42
N ASP A 62 0.68 3.81 -22.94
CA ASP A 62 -0.07 2.56 -22.77
C ASP A 62 -0.07 2.11 -21.31
N SER A 63 1.09 2.12 -20.64
CA SER A 63 1.19 1.72 -19.23
C SER A 63 0.42 2.70 -18.34
N LEU A 64 0.49 4.01 -18.60
CA LEU A 64 -0.28 5.01 -17.86
C LEU A 64 -1.78 4.80 -17.99
N LYS A 65 -2.28 4.46 -19.19
CA LYS A 65 -3.69 4.14 -19.41
C LYS A 65 -4.13 2.92 -18.59
N ILE A 66 -3.36 1.82 -18.66
CA ILE A 66 -3.65 0.59 -17.91
C ILE A 66 -3.62 0.85 -16.40
N ILE A 67 -2.66 1.64 -15.92
CA ILE A 67 -2.55 2.01 -14.50
C ILE A 67 -3.77 2.81 -14.05
N SER A 68 -4.23 3.78 -14.85
CA SER A 68 -5.42 4.58 -14.55
C SER A 68 -6.69 3.73 -14.50
N GLU A 69 -6.84 2.78 -15.44
CA GLU A 69 -7.96 1.84 -15.46
C GLU A 69 -7.94 0.93 -14.23
N ALA A 70 -6.78 0.36 -13.89
CA ALA A 70 -6.61 -0.47 -12.70
C ALA A 70 -6.92 0.31 -11.41
N ALA A 71 -6.47 1.57 -11.29
CA ALA A 71 -6.76 2.43 -10.15
C ALA A 71 -8.26 2.74 -10.01
N THR A 72 -8.98 2.88 -11.14
CA THR A 72 -10.43 3.09 -11.13
C THR A 72 -11.16 1.84 -10.66
N LYS A 73 -10.77 0.65 -11.16
CA LYS A 73 -11.33 -0.63 -10.72
C LYS A 73 -11.05 -0.91 -9.24
N LEU A 74 -9.86 -0.57 -8.74
CA LEU A 74 -9.52 -0.70 -7.31
C LEU A 74 -10.47 0.10 -6.39
N LYS A 75 -10.88 1.30 -6.80
CA LYS A 75 -11.81 2.14 -6.01
C LYS A 75 -13.21 1.53 -5.88
N GLN A 76 -13.58 0.62 -6.77
CA GLN A 76 -14.88 -0.06 -6.75
C GLN A 76 -14.85 -1.33 -5.89
N LEU A 77 -13.66 -1.75 -5.44
CA LEU A 77 -13.49 -2.98 -4.67
C LEU A 77 -14.09 -2.83 -3.25
N PRO A 78 -14.95 -3.77 -2.81
CA PRO A 78 -15.46 -3.78 -1.44
C PRO A 78 -14.34 -3.95 -0.40
N GLN A 79 -14.41 -3.16 0.66
CA GLN A 79 -13.40 -3.13 1.72
C GLN A 79 -13.27 -4.45 2.50
N ASN A 80 -14.30 -5.30 2.47
CA ASN A 80 -14.32 -6.61 3.12
C ASN A 80 -13.76 -7.74 2.24
N HIS A 81 -13.28 -7.44 1.04
CA HIS A 81 -12.77 -8.46 0.14
C HIS A 81 -11.46 -9.07 0.68
N PRO A 82 -11.27 -10.41 0.67
CA PRO A 82 -10.06 -11.04 1.23
C PRO A 82 -8.73 -10.57 0.65
N GLN A 83 -8.73 -10.14 -0.61
CA GLN A 83 -7.54 -9.64 -1.31
C GLN A 83 -7.41 -8.12 -1.32
N TYR A 84 -8.28 -7.40 -0.59
CA TYR A 84 -8.33 -5.94 -0.59
C TYR A 84 -6.97 -5.31 -0.24
N SER A 85 -6.38 -5.70 0.89
CA SER A 85 -5.06 -5.18 1.33
C SER A 85 -3.97 -5.40 0.28
N GLN A 86 -3.85 -6.62 -0.23
CA GLN A 86 -2.84 -6.98 -1.21
C GLN A 86 -2.94 -6.12 -2.48
N LEU A 87 -4.16 -5.99 -3.03
CA LEU A 87 -4.38 -5.25 -4.26
C LEU A 87 -4.16 -3.74 -4.09
N PHE A 88 -4.53 -3.19 -2.94
CA PHE A 88 -4.30 -1.79 -2.63
C PHE A 88 -2.82 -1.49 -2.38
N ILE A 89 -2.05 -2.40 -1.78
CA ILE A 89 -0.59 -2.28 -1.67
C ILE A 89 0.06 -2.29 -3.06
N MET A 90 -0.33 -3.25 -3.92
CA MET A 90 0.18 -3.33 -5.30
C MET A 90 -0.17 -2.07 -6.10
N GLY A 91 -1.43 -1.62 -6.03
CA GLY A 91 -1.88 -0.39 -6.67
C GLY A 91 -1.15 0.85 -6.14
N GLY A 92 -0.91 0.93 -4.83
CA GLY A 92 -0.14 2.00 -4.21
C GLY A 92 1.31 2.02 -4.70
N SER A 93 1.94 0.85 -4.85
CA SER A 93 3.29 0.74 -5.42
C SER A 93 3.36 1.22 -6.87
N VAL A 94 2.43 0.75 -7.70
CA VAL A 94 2.33 1.13 -9.11
C VAL A 94 2.06 2.64 -9.27
N LEU A 95 1.08 3.21 -8.55
CA LEU A 95 0.80 4.65 -8.60
C LEU A 95 1.96 5.50 -8.05
N SER A 96 2.64 5.01 -7.02
CA SER A 96 3.84 5.66 -6.50
C SER A 96 4.90 5.78 -7.61
N SER A 97 5.15 4.72 -8.37
CA SER A 97 6.12 4.74 -9.48
C SER A 97 5.80 5.73 -10.59
N THR A 98 4.52 6.13 -10.77
CA THR A 98 4.14 7.15 -11.78
C THR A 98 4.26 8.57 -11.26
N GLY A 99 4.52 8.76 -9.96
CA GLY A 99 4.50 10.06 -9.30
C GLY A 99 3.11 10.51 -8.85
N ALA A 100 2.09 9.67 -8.99
CA ALA A 100 0.75 9.88 -8.44
C ALA A 100 0.73 9.64 -6.92
N LEU A 101 1.52 10.43 -6.19
CA LEU A 101 1.77 10.28 -4.75
C LEU A 101 0.49 10.43 -3.91
N PRO A 102 -0.40 11.40 -4.16
CA PRO A 102 -1.64 11.53 -3.38
C PRO A 102 -2.56 10.31 -3.52
N GLU A 103 -2.68 9.75 -4.72
CA GLU A 103 -3.47 8.56 -4.99
C GLU A 103 -2.86 7.33 -4.35
N ALA A 104 -1.53 7.16 -4.44
CA ALA A 104 -0.80 6.09 -3.79
C ALA A 104 -0.97 6.13 -2.26
N GLU A 105 -0.81 7.32 -1.65
CA GLU A 105 -1.01 7.51 -0.22
C GLU A 105 -2.43 7.13 0.20
N ASN A 106 -3.45 7.55 -0.56
CA ASN A 106 -4.84 7.23 -0.22
C ASN A 106 -5.11 5.72 -0.20
N LEU A 107 -4.56 4.96 -1.16
CA LEU A 107 -4.68 3.50 -1.15
C LEU A 107 -4.01 2.89 0.09
N LEU A 108 -2.79 3.32 0.41
CA LEU A 108 -2.02 2.76 1.53
C LEU A 108 -2.61 3.12 2.90
N VAL A 109 -3.19 4.32 3.05
CA VAL A 109 -3.93 4.72 4.25
C VAL A 109 -5.14 3.81 4.47
N GLN A 110 -5.84 3.41 3.41
CA GLN A 110 -6.97 2.47 3.51
C GLN A 110 -6.50 1.10 4.00
N VAL A 111 -5.40 0.57 3.46
CA VAL A 111 -4.82 -0.70 3.94
C VAL A 111 -4.47 -0.62 5.41
N LYS A 112 -3.80 0.46 5.84
CA LYS A 112 -3.40 0.64 7.23
C LYS A 112 -4.58 0.59 8.21
N LYS A 113 -5.73 1.12 7.80
CA LYS A 113 -6.97 1.14 8.61
C LYS A 113 -7.71 -0.20 8.62
N MET A 114 -7.69 -0.92 7.50
CA MET A 114 -8.60 -2.04 7.25
C MET A 114 -7.94 -3.41 7.25
N ALA A 115 -6.60 -3.49 7.13
CA ALA A 115 -5.93 -4.75 6.94
C ALA A 115 -6.08 -5.68 8.18
N PRO A 116 -6.52 -6.93 7.96
CA PRO A 116 -6.82 -7.86 9.05
C PRO A 116 -5.55 -8.40 9.72
N ASN A 117 -4.40 -8.34 9.03
CA ASN A 117 -3.13 -8.85 9.51
C ASN A 117 -2.09 -7.73 9.66
N ASP A 118 -1.17 -7.96 10.60
CA ASP A 118 -0.12 -7.03 10.98
C ASP A 118 0.89 -6.81 9.85
N SER A 119 1.17 -7.83 9.03
CA SER A 119 2.17 -7.75 7.97
C SER A 119 1.78 -6.76 6.86
N ASP A 120 0.53 -6.80 6.43
CA ASP A 120 -0.02 -5.85 5.46
C ASP A 120 -0.08 -4.43 6.06
N ARG A 121 -0.42 -4.29 7.35
CA ARG A 121 -0.40 -2.98 8.04
C ARG A 121 1.02 -2.40 8.10
N ALA A 122 2.01 -3.23 8.46
CA ALA A 122 3.41 -2.84 8.55
C ALA A 122 3.97 -2.46 7.17
N LEU A 123 3.68 -3.27 6.15
CA LEU A 123 4.07 -2.99 4.77
C LEU A 123 3.41 -1.71 4.22
N ALA A 124 2.12 -1.50 4.49
CA ALA A 124 1.44 -0.26 4.10
C ALA A 124 2.03 0.96 4.82
N ALA A 125 2.36 0.85 6.11
CA ALA A 125 3.03 1.91 6.86
C ALA A 125 4.42 2.22 6.30
N PHE A 126 5.21 1.20 5.92
CA PHE A 126 6.51 1.41 5.29
C PHE A 126 6.38 2.06 3.90
N ASN A 127 5.39 1.64 3.11
CA ASN A 127 5.11 2.26 1.81
C ASN A 127 4.64 3.71 1.96
N LEU A 128 3.86 4.03 2.99
CA LEU A 128 3.50 5.42 3.32
C LEU A 128 4.73 6.25 3.67
N PHE A 129 5.70 5.69 4.39
CA PHE A 129 6.97 6.35 4.61
C PHE A 129 7.65 6.72 3.28
N GLN A 130 7.77 5.77 2.34
CA GLN A 130 8.39 6.02 1.03
C GLN A 130 7.66 7.10 0.22
N VAL A 131 6.32 7.01 0.15
CA VAL A 131 5.50 8.00 -0.56
C VAL A 131 5.63 9.39 0.06
N ARG A 132 5.60 9.48 1.40
CA ARG A 132 5.69 10.76 2.10
C ARG A 132 7.06 11.40 2.03
N VAL A 133 8.13 10.58 2.07
CA VAL A 133 9.49 11.06 1.79
C VAL A 133 9.55 11.73 0.42
N ARG A 134 8.99 11.10 -0.61
CA ARG A 134 8.96 11.65 -1.98
C ARG A 134 8.09 12.90 -2.10
N SER A 135 7.06 13.03 -1.28
CA SER A 135 6.23 14.25 -1.21
C SER A 135 6.87 15.38 -0.39
N GLY A 136 7.98 15.11 0.32
CA GLY A 136 8.64 16.08 1.22
C GLY A 136 8.03 16.18 2.62
N ASP A 137 6.95 15.43 2.93
CA ASP A 137 6.37 15.39 4.27
C ASP A 137 7.16 14.47 5.21
N PHE A 138 8.34 14.95 5.61
CA PHE A 138 9.26 14.22 6.47
C PHE A 138 8.72 13.92 7.87
N LYS A 139 7.81 14.75 8.37
CA LYS A 139 7.21 14.53 9.70
C LYS A 139 6.29 13.31 9.65
N GLN A 140 5.36 13.27 8.71
CA GLN A 140 4.44 12.15 8.58
C GLN A 140 5.11 10.89 8.02
N ALA A 141 6.20 11.06 7.25
CA ALA A 141 7.04 9.96 6.82
C ALA A 141 7.69 9.25 8.02
N LEU A 142 8.30 10.01 8.94
CA LEU A 142 8.91 9.44 10.14
C LEU A 142 7.89 8.68 10.99
N THR A 143 6.71 9.25 11.20
CA THR A 143 5.63 8.57 11.93
C THR A 143 5.26 7.23 11.27
N ALA A 144 5.15 7.19 9.94
CA ALA A 144 4.82 5.97 9.21
C ALA A 144 5.94 4.91 9.31
N LEU A 145 7.20 5.33 9.28
CA LEU A 145 8.35 4.42 9.46
C LEU A 145 8.38 3.83 10.87
N GLN A 146 8.18 4.67 11.89
CA GLN A 146 8.13 4.22 13.29
C GLN A 146 7.00 3.22 13.52
N GLU A 147 5.84 3.45 12.91
CA GLU A 147 4.70 2.51 12.96
C GLU A 147 5.07 1.17 12.30
N ALA A 148 5.66 1.18 11.10
CA ALA A 148 6.12 -0.04 10.43
C ALA A 148 7.13 -0.84 11.28
N ILE A 149 8.11 -0.16 11.87
CA ILE A 149 9.11 -0.74 12.77
C ILE A 149 8.44 -1.32 14.01
N SER A 150 7.44 -0.65 14.58
CA SER A 150 6.76 -1.13 15.79
C SER A 150 5.99 -2.45 15.57
N ILE A 151 5.53 -2.71 14.34
CA ILE A 151 4.77 -3.91 13.98
C ILE A 151 5.71 -5.04 13.53
N GLU A 152 6.66 -4.76 12.62
CA GLU A 152 7.66 -5.74 12.15
C GLU A 152 9.09 -5.17 12.25
N PRO A 153 9.71 -5.16 13.45
CA PRO A 153 11.02 -4.55 13.65
C PRO A 153 12.11 -5.19 12.78
N GLN A 154 12.11 -6.51 12.66
CA GLN A 154 13.12 -7.27 11.91
C GLN A 154 13.13 -6.95 10.40
N ARG A 155 11.99 -6.50 9.87
CA ARG A 155 11.84 -6.22 8.45
C ARG A 155 12.09 -4.76 8.09
N PHE A 156 11.66 -3.83 8.94
CA PHE A 156 11.63 -2.40 8.61
C PHE A 156 12.63 -1.56 9.38
N SER A 157 13.36 -2.13 10.35
CA SER A 157 14.46 -1.41 11.00
C SER A 157 15.58 -1.19 9.99
N LEU A 158 15.90 0.08 9.73
CA LEU A 158 16.96 0.48 8.80
C LEU A 158 18.35 0.43 9.44
N HIS A 159 18.40 0.44 10.77
CA HIS A 159 19.58 0.31 11.62
C HIS A 159 19.15 -0.14 13.02
N ASP A 160 20.09 -0.19 13.97
CA ASP A 160 19.80 -0.43 15.39
C ASP A 160 19.07 0.77 16.01
N VAL A 161 17.75 0.80 15.81
CA VAL A 161 16.85 1.87 16.28
C VAL A 161 16.62 1.84 17.79
N GLU A 162 16.89 0.72 18.45
CA GLU A 162 16.87 0.63 19.91
C GLU A 162 18.07 1.38 20.50
N LYS A 163 19.26 1.19 19.92
CA LYS A 163 20.48 1.89 20.34
C LYS A 163 20.53 3.33 19.85
N TYR A 164 20.06 3.60 18.63
CA TYR A 164 20.11 4.91 17.98
C TYR A 164 18.72 5.34 17.48
N PRO A 165 17.80 5.74 18.38
CA PRO A 165 16.44 6.06 17.98
C PRO A 165 16.39 7.29 17.06
N ILE A 166 15.57 7.20 16.01
CA ILE A 166 15.38 8.24 15.00
C ILE A 166 14.56 9.38 15.59
N LYS A 167 15.10 10.60 15.54
CA LYS A 167 14.42 11.83 15.96
C LYS A 167 13.79 12.58 14.81
N GLN A 168 14.48 12.64 13.67
CA GLN A 168 14.07 13.46 12.52
C GLN A 168 14.66 12.93 11.22
N ILE A 169 13.94 13.11 10.11
CA ILE A 169 14.47 13.00 8.75
C ILE A 169 14.98 14.39 8.34
N LEU A 170 16.28 14.49 8.05
CA LEU A 170 16.93 15.75 7.66
C LEU A 170 16.83 16.02 6.16
N GLY A 171 16.68 14.97 5.37
CA GLY A 171 16.53 15.04 3.93
C GLY A 171 16.52 13.66 3.29
N ALA A 172 16.18 13.62 2.01
CA ALA A 172 16.18 12.41 1.20
C ALA A 172 16.68 12.70 -0.22
N GLY A 173 17.29 11.69 -0.85
CA GLY A 173 17.71 11.74 -2.25
C GLY A 173 18.02 10.33 -2.78
N GLY A 174 18.72 10.24 -3.91
CA GLY A 174 18.99 8.96 -4.58
C GLY A 174 19.78 7.92 -3.75
N MET A 175 20.42 8.33 -2.66
CA MET A 175 21.13 7.44 -1.73
C MET A 175 20.29 7.06 -0.49
N GLY A 176 19.04 7.48 -0.42
CA GLY A 176 18.14 7.24 0.71
C GLY A 176 17.90 8.46 1.60
N CYS A 177 17.50 8.21 2.84
CA CYS A 177 17.19 9.23 3.84
C CYS A 177 18.38 9.48 4.78
N VAL A 178 18.56 10.73 5.18
CA VAL A 178 19.47 11.11 6.26
C VAL A 178 18.66 11.31 7.54
N PHE A 179 19.03 10.59 8.60
CA PHE A 179 18.36 10.64 9.89
C PHE A 179 19.20 11.36 10.94
N LEU A 180 18.55 12.19 11.75
CA LEU A 180 19.08 12.63 13.03
C LEU A 180 18.70 11.58 14.09
N CYS A 181 19.69 10.93 14.68
CA CYS A 181 19.50 9.93 15.74
C CYS A 181 20.05 10.43 17.08
N SER A 182 19.50 9.94 18.20
CA SER A 182 20.16 10.09 19.50
C SER A 182 21.31 9.09 19.65
N ASN A 183 22.37 9.51 20.33
CA ASN A 183 23.31 8.57 20.90
C ASN A 183 22.69 7.83 22.10
N PRO A 184 23.08 6.56 22.31
CA PRO A 184 22.75 5.85 23.53
C PRO A 184 23.38 6.56 24.74
N PRO A 185 22.74 6.49 25.92
CA PRO A 185 23.30 7.07 27.14
C PRO A 185 24.68 6.47 27.45
N ALA A 186 25.57 7.29 28.03
CA ALA A 186 26.96 6.93 28.34
C ALA A 186 27.11 5.66 29.22
N SER A 187 26.05 5.27 29.95
CA SER A 187 26.01 4.06 30.79
C SER A 187 26.11 2.74 30.02
N LEU A 188 25.88 2.74 28.70
CA LEU A 188 26.08 1.56 27.85
C LEU A 188 27.52 1.40 27.37
N TYR A 189 28.39 2.39 27.61
CA TYR A 189 29.82 2.35 27.28
C TYR A 189 30.70 1.89 28.46
N SER A 190 30.12 1.56 29.64
CA SER A 190 30.89 0.95 30.73
C SER A 190 31.17 -0.51 30.37
N LEU A 191 32.31 -0.71 29.72
CA LEU A 191 32.94 -2.00 29.52
C LEU A 191 32.99 -2.75 30.85
N ARG A 192 32.46 -3.98 30.86
CA ARG A 192 32.91 -5.02 31.78
C ARG A 192 34.43 -5.16 31.58
N PHE A 193 35.20 -4.78 32.60
CA PHE A 193 36.56 -5.28 32.79
C PHE A 193 36.50 -6.70 33.37
#